data_AF-A0A4R1KU50-F1
#
_entry.id   AF-A0A4R1KU50-F1
#
_cell.length_a   1.000
_cell.length_b   1.000
_cell.length_c   1.000
_cell.angle_alpha   90.00
_cell.angle_beta   90.00
_cell.angle_gamma   90.00
#
_symmetry.space_group_name_H-M   'P 1'
#
loop_
_entity.id
_entity.type
_entity.pdbx_description
1 polymer ?
#
loop_
_entity_poly.entity_id
_entity_poly.type
_entity_poly.pdbx_seq_one_letter_code
_entity_poly.pdbx_strand_id
1 'polypeptide(L)'
;MKKISLIILLVAVSYSFGQRKSLVTDTPKDKYENVFYKKSGYNPTPTELEVDVAKVSFTISHDEIKSQPVYVISILGKSKDPKQNFTGFMYYPKTLEEFMYFKDGILNGAYSKIQLNDNRYKSGGKTYNIKSISLEY
;
A
#
# COMPACT_ATOMS: atom_id res chain seq x y z
N MET A 1 22.48 45.42 -36.69
CA MET A 1 23.32 44.54 -35.82
C MET A 1 22.72 44.29 -34.44
N LYS A 2 22.13 45.28 -33.75
CA LYS A 2 21.56 45.11 -32.39
C LYS A 2 20.38 44.12 -32.26
N LYS A 3 19.59 43.91 -33.32
CA LYS A 3 18.42 43.01 -33.28
C LYS A 3 18.77 41.52 -33.30
N ILE A 4 19.93 41.16 -33.85
CA ILE A 4 20.36 39.76 -33.98
C ILE A 4 20.94 39.24 -32.64
N SER A 5 21.64 40.09 -31.88
CA SER A 5 22.13 39.72 -30.55
C SER A 5 21.00 39.40 -29.56
N LEU A 6 19.85 40.06 -29.66
CA LEU A 6 18.74 39.83 -28.74
C LEU A 6 18.12 38.44 -28.92
N ILE A 7 18.06 37.96 -30.17
CA ILE A 7 17.51 36.64 -30.52
C ILE A 7 18.46 35.53 -30.03
N ILE A 8 19.78 35.72 -30.19
CA ILE A 8 20.77 34.75 -29.72
C ILE A 8 20.74 34.65 -28.19
N LEU A 9 20.55 35.78 -27.48
CA LEU A 9 20.41 35.79 -26.03
C LEU A 9 19.16 35.00 -25.58
N LEU A 10 18.01 35.21 -26.23
CA LEU A 10 16.74 34.51 -25.94
C LEU A 10 16.80 32.99 -26.17
N VAL A 11 17.54 32.56 -27.19
CA VAL A 11 17.77 31.13 -27.46
C VAL A 11 18.73 30.52 -26.43
N ALA A 12 19.74 31.27 -25.97
CA ALA A 12 20.66 30.79 -24.93
C ALA A 12 19.99 30.62 -23.55
N VAL A 13 19.03 31.50 -23.16
CA VAL A 13 18.32 31.35 -21.88
C VAL A 13 17.37 30.15 -21.89
N SER A 14 16.77 29.82 -23.04
CA SER A 14 15.84 28.69 -23.17
C SER A 14 16.53 27.32 -23.17
N TYR A 15 17.80 27.23 -23.56
CA TYR A 15 18.59 25.99 -23.43
C TYR A 15 19.05 25.70 -21.99
N SER A 16 19.15 26.70 -21.12
CA SER A 16 19.70 26.52 -19.76
C SER A 16 18.67 26.04 -18.72
N PHE A 17 17.37 26.20 -19.00
CA PHE A 17 16.29 25.75 -18.10
C PHE A 17 15.87 24.28 -18.31
N GLY A 18 16.47 23.60 -19.29
CA GLY A 18 16.31 22.17 -19.51
C GLY A 18 17.28 21.31 -18.70
N GLN A 19 17.70 21.73 -17.49
CA GLN A 19 18.34 20.78 -16.58
C GLN A 19 17.30 19.72 -16.25
N ARG A 20 17.38 18.56 -16.94
CA ARG A 20 16.83 17.31 -16.47
C ARG A 20 17.45 17.06 -15.10
N LYS A 21 16.82 17.59 -14.05
CA LYS A 21 16.86 16.95 -12.75
C LYS A 21 16.30 15.57 -13.03
N SER A 22 17.19 14.61 -13.22
CA SER A 22 16.87 13.23 -12.87
C SER A 22 16.33 13.37 -11.46
N LEU A 23 15.01 13.23 -11.31
CA LEU A 23 14.42 12.95 -10.03
C LEU A 23 15.10 11.64 -9.64
N VAL A 24 16.21 11.76 -8.92
CA VAL A 24 16.64 10.72 -8.01
C VAL A 24 15.40 10.58 -7.14
N THR A 25 14.58 9.59 -7.46
CA THR A 25 13.56 9.12 -6.56
C THR A 25 14.36 8.69 -5.35
N ASP A 26 14.50 9.59 -4.38
CA ASP A 26 14.70 9.20 -3.00
C ASP A 26 13.51 8.29 -2.73
N THR A 27 13.71 6.99 -2.90
CA THR A 27 12.75 5.99 -2.48
C THR A 27 12.51 6.31 -1.03
N PRO A 28 11.30 6.77 -0.64
CA PRO A 28 11.05 7.15 0.72
C PRO A 28 11.42 5.96 1.58
N LYS A 29 12.38 6.15 2.48
CA LYS A 29 12.82 5.12 3.41
C LYS A 29 11.58 4.57 4.11
N ASP A 30 11.31 3.29 3.88
CA ASP A 30 10.30 2.42 4.49
C ASP A 30 9.10 3.18 5.11
N LYS A 31 8.21 3.73 4.27
CA LYS A 31 6.99 4.41 4.76
C LYS A 31 6.13 3.50 5.68
N TYR A 32 6.29 2.19 5.56
CA TYR A 32 5.50 1.16 6.22
C TYR A 32 6.41 0.22 7.02
N GLU A 33 7.03 0.74 8.07
CA GLU A 33 7.74 -0.09 9.05
C GLU A 33 6.74 -0.88 9.92
N ASN A 34 7.19 -2.00 10.51
CA ASN A 34 6.44 -2.82 11.46
C ASN A 34 5.13 -3.41 10.94
N VAL A 35 5.08 -3.79 9.66
CA VAL A 35 3.94 -4.52 9.09
C VAL A 35 4.17 -6.02 9.20
N PHE A 36 3.22 -6.73 9.79
CA PHE A 36 3.28 -8.16 10.00
C PHE A 36 2.09 -8.86 9.37
N TYR A 37 2.30 -9.98 8.71
CA TYR A 37 1.26 -10.86 8.20
C TYR A 37 1.13 -12.09 9.09
N LYS A 38 -0.11 -12.39 9.50
CA LYS A 38 -0.43 -13.56 10.30
C LYS A 38 -1.49 -14.37 9.58
N LYS A 39 -1.12 -15.60 9.22
CA LYS A 39 -2.05 -16.56 8.64
C LYS A 39 -2.38 -17.63 9.66
N SER A 40 -3.66 -17.76 9.99
CA SER A 40 -4.14 -18.82 10.88
C SER A 40 -5.05 -19.75 10.07
N GLY A 41 -4.66 -21.02 9.96
CA GLY A 41 -5.43 -22.06 9.25
C GLY A 41 -5.81 -23.21 10.17
N TYR A 42 -5.97 -24.41 9.60
CA TYR A 42 -6.24 -25.64 10.36
C TYR A 42 -5.01 -26.19 11.10
N ASN A 43 -3.82 -25.63 10.86
CA ASN A 43 -2.61 -26.00 11.59
C ASN A 43 -2.43 -25.13 12.83
N PRO A 44 -1.90 -25.70 13.93
CA PRO A 44 -2.03 -25.14 15.27
C PRO A 44 -1.15 -23.92 15.56
N THR A 45 -0.17 -23.59 14.72
CA THR A 45 0.74 -22.48 14.98
C THR A 45 0.55 -21.39 13.93
N PRO A 46 -0.04 -20.23 14.29
CA PRO A 46 -0.07 -19.07 13.42
C PRO A 46 1.37 -18.65 13.11
N THR A 47 1.73 -18.62 11.84
CA THR A 47 3.03 -18.06 11.44
C THR A 47 2.87 -16.57 11.25
N GLU A 48 3.52 -15.81 12.12
CA GLU A 48 3.68 -14.37 11.95
C GLU A 48 4.92 -14.10 11.09
N LEU A 49 4.76 -13.19 10.13
CA LEU A 49 5.75 -12.84 9.14
C LEU A 49 5.91 -11.34 9.10
N GLU A 50 7.14 -10.87 9.24
CA GLU A 50 7.43 -9.47 8.96
C GLU A 50 7.43 -9.24 7.43
N VAL A 51 6.78 -8.15 7.01
CA VAL A 51 6.55 -7.82 5.61
C VAL A 51 7.33 -6.56 5.26
N ASP A 52 8.16 -6.67 4.23
CA ASP A 52 8.70 -5.52 3.51
C ASP A 52 7.65 -5.03 2.51
N VAL A 53 7.00 -3.90 2.81
CA VAL A 53 5.87 -3.37 2.04
C VAL A 53 6.38 -2.52 0.89
N ALA A 54 6.16 -3.01 -0.33
CA ALA A 54 6.51 -2.31 -1.55
C ALA A 54 5.45 -1.27 -1.95
N LYS A 55 4.16 -1.55 -1.72
CA LYS A 55 3.06 -0.68 -2.16
C LYS A 55 1.80 -0.88 -1.34
N VAL A 56 1.16 0.23 -0.97
CA VAL A 56 -0.22 0.25 -0.48
C VAL A 56 -1.08 1.00 -1.49
N SER A 57 -2.22 0.41 -1.89
CA SER A 57 -3.17 1.00 -2.84
C SER A 57 -4.56 1.08 -2.22
N PHE A 58 -5.24 2.19 -2.46
CA PHE A 58 -6.59 2.48 -2.00
C PHE A 58 -7.46 2.70 -3.22
N THR A 59 -8.43 1.80 -3.44
CA THR A 59 -9.31 1.83 -4.60
C THR A 59 -10.75 1.90 -4.14
N ILE A 60 -11.53 2.77 -4.81
CA ILE A 60 -12.98 2.79 -4.73
C ILE A 60 -13.49 2.43 -6.11
N SER A 61 -14.26 1.36 -6.23
CA SER A 61 -14.89 0.94 -7.48
C SER A 61 -16.40 0.87 -7.33
N HIS A 62 -17.14 0.93 -8.43
CA HIS A 62 -18.58 0.70 -8.45
C HIS A 62 -18.84 -0.74 -8.93
N ASP A 63 -19.59 -1.52 -8.16
CA ASP A 63 -20.06 -2.85 -8.55
C ASP A 63 -21.49 -2.70 -9.08
N GLU A 64 -21.65 -2.76 -10.40
CA GLU A 64 -22.94 -2.59 -11.08
C GLU A 64 -24.00 -3.58 -10.58
N ILE A 65 -23.60 -4.75 -10.10
CA ILE A 65 -24.51 -5.79 -9.59
C ILE A 65 -24.97 -5.46 -8.17
N LYS A 66 -24.09 -4.87 -7.35
CA LYS A 66 -24.41 -4.54 -5.95
C LYS A 66 -24.97 -3.14 -5.75
N SER A 67 -24.95 -2.28 -6.78
CA SER A 67 -25.37 -0.88 -6.73
C SER A 67 -24.72 -0.06 -5.61
N GLN A 68 -23.58 -0.54 -5.09
CA GLN A 68 -22.89 0.04 -3.95
C GLN A 68 -21.41 0.19 -4.27
N PRO A 69 -20.73 1.21 -3.72
CA PRO A 69 -19.29 1.33 -3.82
C PRO A 69 -18.61 0.15 -3.12
N VAL A 70 -17.55 -0.35 -3.75
CA VAL A 70 -16.66 -1.36 -3.21
C VAL A 70 -15.34 -0.68 -2.87
N TYR A 71 -14.96 -0.75 -1.60
CA TYR A 71 -13.71 -0.21 -1.09
C TYR A 71 -12.67 -1.34 -1.04
N VAL A 72 -11.46 -1.06 -1.52
CA VAL A 72 -10.37 -2.04 -1.55
C VAL A 72 -9.08 -1.40 -1.06
N ILE A 73 -8.46 -2.05 -0.08
CA ILE A 73 -7.11 -1.75 0.39
C ILE A 73 -6.22 -2.92 -0.01
N SER A 74 -5.18 -2.65 -0.79
CA SER A 74 -4.21 -3.67 -1.23
C SER A 74 -2.82 -3.33 -0.71
N ILE A 75 -2.22 -4.23 0.05
CA ILE A 75 -0.85 -4.14 0.57
C ILE A 75 -0.03 -5.19 -0.15
N LEU A 76 0.94 -4.75 -0.96
CA LEU A 76 1.86 -5.59 -1.72
C LEU A 76 3.25 -5.48 -1.13
N GLY A 77 3.97 -6.59 -1.12
CA GLY A 77 5.28 -6.66 -0.50
C GLY A 77 5.87 -8.04 -0.60
N LYS A 78 6.92 -8.26 0.19
CA LYS A 78 7.58 -9.56 0.33
C LYS A 78 7.77 -9.87 1.81
N SER A 79 7.79 -11.15 2.14
CA SER A 79 8.22 -11.59 3.47
C SER A 79 9.72 -11.27 3.64
N LYS A 80 10.11 -10.80 4.82
CA LYS A 80 11.54 -10.71 5.17
C LYS A 80 12.18 -12.07 5.39
N ASP A 81 11.39 -13.08 5.76
CA ASP A 81 11.83 -14.49 5.78
C ASP A 81 11.76 -15.06 4.35
N PRO A 82 12.90 -15.40 3.70
CA PRO A 82 12.94 -15.91 2.35
C PRO A 82 12.32 -17.31 2.20
N LYS A 83 12.11 -18.04 3.31
CA LYS A 83 11.45 -19.36 3.29
C LYS A 83 9.94 -19.27 3.17
N GLN A 84 9.37 -18.09 3.37
CA GLN A 84 7.93 -17.89 3.40
C GLN A 84 7.50 -16.85 2.35
N ASN A 85 6.44 -17.19 1.61
CA ASN A 85 5.96 -16.33 0.55
C ASN A 85 4.81 -15.44 1.06
N PHE A 86 5.04 -14.13 1.03
CA PHE A 86 3.99 -13.12 1.06
C PHE A 86 4.07 -12.33 -0.25
N THR A 87 2.96 -12.20 -0.96
CA THR A 87 2.88 -11.42 -2.21
C THR A 87 1.88 -10.28 -2.11
N GLY A 88 0.88 -10.40 -1.23
CA GLY A 88 -0.02 -9.32 -0.94
C GLY A 88 -1.16 -9.68 -0.01
N PHE A 89 -1.80 -8.64 0.49
CA PHE A 89 -2.98 -8.69 1.34
C PHE A 89 -4.04 -7.74 0.78
N MET A 90 -5.27 -8.23 0.64
CA MET A 90 -6.39 -7.46 0.12
C MET A 90 -7.49 -7.43 1.17
N TYR A 91 -7.92 -6.24 1.54
CA TYR A 91 -8.94 -5.99 2.54
C TYR A 91 -10.06 -5.15 1.93
N TYR A 92 -11.29 -5.46 2.33
CA TYR A 92 -12.51 -4.85 1.82
C TYR A 92 -13.24 -4.17 2.97
N PRO A 93 -12.99 -2.88 3.23
CA PRO A 93 -13.77 -2.11 4.18
C PRO A 93 -15.26 -2.14 3.82
N LYS A 94 -16.10 -2.18 4.84
CA LYS A 94 -17.57 -2.20 4.69
C LYS A 94 -18.16 -0.82 4.48
N THR A 95 -17.47 0.22 4.98
CA THR A 95 -17.93 1.62 4.92
C THR A 95 -16.84 2.54 4.40
N LEU A 96 -17.24 3.71 3.90
CA LEU A 96 -16.30 4.77 3.53
C LEU A 96 -15.50 5.24 4.75
N GLU A 97 -16.13 5.33 5.91
CA GLU A 97 -15.47 5.75 7.16
C GLU A 97 -14.33 4.79 7.53
N GLU A 98 -14.58 3.48 7.49
CA GLU A 98 -13.55 2.46 7.74
C GLU A 98 -12.42 2.55 6.71
N PHE A 99 -12.75 2.74 5.43
CA PHE A 99 -11.76 2.94 4.37
C PHE A 99 -10.87 4.16 4.63
N MET A 100 -11.47 5.29 5.00
CA MET A 100 -10.75 6.54 5.29
C MET A 100 -9.92 6.44 6.57
N TYR A 101 -10.43 5.75 7.59
CA TYR A 101 -9.69 5.47 8.82
C TYR A 101 -8.38 4.72 8.53
N PHE A 102 -8.41 3.69 7.69
CA PHE A 102 -7.19 2.98 7.29
C PHE A 102 -6.28 3.83 6.41
N LYS A 103 -6.85 4.60 5.47
CA LYS A 103 -6.09 5.40 4.52
C LYS A 103 -5.34 6.55 5.17
N ASP A 104 -6.04 7.34 5.97
CA ASP A 104 -5.52 8.60 6.49
C ASP A 104 -4.99 8.48 7.92
N GLY A 105 -5.55 7.57 8.72
CA GLY A 105 -5.11 7.32 10.10
C GLY A 105 -4.02 6.27 10.17
N ILE A 106 -4.34 5.04 9.77
CA ILE A 106 -3.48 3.88 10.05
C ILE A 106 -2.24 3.83 9.15
N LEU A 107 -2.46 3.81 7.83
CA LEU A 107 -1.40 3.57 6.86
C LEU A 107 -0.63 4.86 6.50
N ASN A 108 -0.84 5.93 7.25
CA ASN A 108 -0.01 7.13 7.26
C ASN A 108 0.52 7.48 8.66
N GLY A 109 0.14 6.72 9.70
CA GLY A 109 0.55 6.95 11.09
C GLY A 109 1.77 6.11 11.49
N ALA A 110 2.35 6.43 12.65
CA ALA A 110 3.42 5.65 13.27
C ALA A 110 2.81 4.69 14.31
N TYR A 111 2.89 3.39 14.04
CA TYR A 111 2.40 2.33 14.91
C TYR A 111 3.54 1.40 15.30
N SER A 112 3.50 0.87 16.52
CA SER A 112 4.48 -0.13 16.95
C SER A 112 4.30 -1.44 16.18
N LYS A 113 3.07 -1.78 15.79
CA LYS A 113 2.77 -2.93 14.93
C LYS A 113 1.48 -2.76 14.11
N ILE A 114 1.55 -3.05 12.82
CA ILE A 114 0.39 -3.21 11.94
C ILE A 114 0.28 -4.69 11.57
N GLN A 115 -0.77 -5.36 12.05
CA GLN A 115 -0.97 -6.79 11.81
C GLN A 115 -2.06 -7.04 10.76
N LEU A 116 -1.68 -7.71 9.67
CA LEU A 116 -2.54 -8.21 8.60
C LEU A 116 -2.94 -9.65 8.92
N ASN A 117 -4.18 -9.84 9.35
CA ASN A 117 -4.68 -11.16 9.74
C ASN A 117 -5.44 -11.81 8.59
N ASP A 118 -5.13 -13.07 8.31
CA ASP A 118 -5.81 -13.91 7.33
C ASP A 118 -6.18 -15.24 7.98
N ASN A 119 -7.39 -15.29 8.52
CA ASN A 119 -7.87 -16.38 9.33
C ASN A 119 -8.86 -17.24 8.56
N ARG A 120 -8.69 -18.55 8.65
CA ARG A 120 -9.60 -19.52 8.05
C ARG A 120 -10.13 -20.47 9.09
N TYR A 121 -11.45 -20.59 9.21
CA TYR A 121 -12.10 -21.53 10.12
C TYR A 121 -13.26 -22.28 9.46
N LYS A 122 -13.66 -23.41 10.05
CA LYS A 122 -14.83 -24.21 9.65
C LYS A 122 -15.93 -24.06 10.68
N SER A 123 -17.16 -23.85 10.22
CA SER A 123 -18.36 -23.92 11.07
C SER A 123 -19.54 -24.42 10.24
N GLY A 124 -20.27 -25.43 10.74
CA GLY A 124 -21.42 -26.02 10.05
C GLY A 124 -21.11 -26.55 8.65
N GLY A 125 -19.94 -27.19 8.45
CA GLY A 125 -19.49 -27.68 7.15
C GLY A 125 -19.02 -26.60 6.16
N LYS A 126 -19.20 -25.31 6.48
CA LYS A 126 -18.75 -24.19 5.65
C LYS A 126 -17.38 -23.70 6.11
N THR A 127 -16.59 -23.26 5.15
CA THR A 127 -15.30 -22.60 5.40
C THR A 127 -15.47 -21.10 5.30
N TYR A 128 -14.97 -20.37 6.29
CA TYR A 128 -14.97 -18.91 6.32
C TYR A 128 -13.54 -18.41 6.25
N ASN A 129 -13.31 -17.39 5.43
CA ASN A 129 -12.05 -16.65 5.37
C ASN A 129 -12.33 -15.24 5.90
N ILE A 130 -11.68 -14.88 7.01
CA ILE A 130 -11.78 -13.56 7.61
C ILE A 130 -10.44 -12.88 7.47
N LYS A 131 -10.46 -11.71 6.84
CA LYS A 131 -9.31 -10.80 6.79
C LYS A 131 -9.58 -9.59 7.68
N SER A 132 -8.57 -9.16 8.42
CA SER A 132 -8.64 -7.93 9.21
C SER A 132 -7.27 -7.27 9.33
N ILE A 133 -7.27 -5.98 9.62
CA ILE A 133 -6.07 -5.21 9.96
C ILE A 133 -6.22 -4.79 11.42
N SER A 134 -5.25 -5.12 12.27
CA SER A 134 -5.23 -4.72 13.68
C SER A 134 -3.96 -3.95 14.01
N LEU A 135 -4.03 -3.15 15.07
CA LEU A 135 -2.93 -2.28 15.51
C LEU A 135 -2.52 -2.61 16.92
N GLU A 136 -1.22 -2.49 17.16
CA GLU A 136 -0.61 -2.41 18.49
C GLU A 136 -0.03 -1.00 18.65
N TYR A 137 -0.18 -0.44 19.85
CA TYR A 137 0.32 0.89 20.23
C TYR A 137 1.53 0.72 21.12
#